data_AF-A0A1J3GX18-F1
#
_entry.id   AF-A0A1J3GX18-F1
#
_cell.length_a   1.000
_cell.length_b   1.000
_cell.length_c   1.000
_cell.angle_alpha   90.00
_cell.angle_beta   90.00
_cell.angle_gamma   90.00
#
_symmetry.space_group_name_H-M   'P 1'
#
loop_
_entity.id
_entity.type
_entity.pdbx_description
1 polymer ?
#
loop_
_entity_poly.entity_id
_entity_poly.type
_entity_poly.pdbx_seq_one_letter_code
_entity_poly.pdbx_strand_id
1 'polypeptide(L)'
;WLLDFPLIDESFEFPRSIRAYNLDIWVAVLRAIHFTCRDVGAKYAKKLNILGYDAGLVDAINLCVCENKRRNSIPEHQWNKYASLLGNECEERVTKDPNCSLNTHLFLCAVKDVLEGASHPTFYFPDLEDCLKLIHGHRNVSDE
;
A
#
# COMPACT_ATOMS: atom_id res chain seq x y z
N TRP A 1 43.99 -19.00 -9.88
CA TRP A 1 43.39 -19.13 -8.54
C TRP A 1 41.99 -19.75 -8.54
N LEU A 2 41.21 -19.63 -9.63
CA LEU A 2 39.84 -20.14 -9.69
C LEU A 2 39.71 -21.59 -10.21
N LEU A 3 40.75 -22.20 -10.82
CA LEU A 3 40.65 -23.55 -11.39
C LEU A 3 41.91 -24.43 -11.35
N ASP A 4 43.09 -23.93 -10.94
CA ASP A 4 44.32 -24.72 -11.03
C ASP A 4 45.06 -24.73 -9.70
N PHE A 5 44.86 -25.78 -8.91
CA PHE A 5 45.89 -26.36 -8.04
C PHE A 5 45.49 -27.81 -7.74
N PRO A 6 46.17 -28.82 -8.31
CA PRO A 6 46.10 -30.17 -7.79
C PRO A 6 47.06 -30.24 -6.58
N LEU A 7 46.60 -29.86 -5.39
CA LEU A 7 47.22 -30.39 -4.18
C LEU A 7 46.69 -31.83 -4.03
N ILE A 8 47.42 -32.76 -4.62
CA ILE A 8 47.34 -34.18 -4.25
C ILE A 8 48.05 -34.26 -2.89
N ASP A 9 47.32 -33.90 -1.84
CA ASP A 9 47.57 -34.42 -0.50
C ASP A 9 46.60 -35.59 -0.35
N GLU A 10 47.11 -36.82 -0.48
CA GLU A 10 46.35 -38.08 -0.43
C GLU A 10 45.63 -38.31 0.91
N SER A 11 45.76 -37.39 1.87
CA SER A 11 45.12 -37.47 3.19
C SER A 11 43.74 -36.80 3.27
N PHE A 12 43.31 -36.04 2.25
CA PHE A 12 42.07 -35.27 2.32
C PHE A 12 41.11 -35.54 1.15
N GLU A 13 40.42 -36.68 1.20
CA GLU A 13 39.29 -36.94 0.31
C GLU A 13 38.09 -36.08 0.70
N PHE A 14 37.78 -35.05 -0.11
CA PHE A 14 36.51 -34.35 0.03
C PHE A 14 35.36 -35.29 -0.33
N PRO A 15 34.31 -35.43 0.52
CA PRO A 15 33.15 -36.30 0.25
C PRO A 15 32.38 -35.95 -1.04
N ARG A 16 32.61 -34.76 -1.59
CA ARG A 16 32.08 -34.26 -2.87
C ARG A 16 33.19 -33.55 -3.63
N SER A 17 33.14 -33.57 -4.97
CA SER A 17 34.05 -32.76 -5.79
C SER A 17 34.00 -31.29 -5.35
N ILE A 18 35.15 -30.61 -5.33
CA ILE A 18 35.27 -29.17 -5.01
C ILE A 18 34.26 -28.35 -5.83
N ARG A 19 34.02 -28.74 -7.09
CA ARG A 19 33.02 -28.10 -7.96
C ARG A 19 31.60 -28.18 -7.40
N ALA A 20 31.18 -29.34 -6.90
CA ALA A 20 29.84 -29.53 -6.33
C ALA A 20 29.67 -28.75 -5.02
N TYR A 21 30.69 -28.75 -4.16
CA TYR A 21 30.70 -27.96 -2.93
C TYR A 21 30.62 -26.46 -3.20
N ASN A 22 31.44 -25.96 -4.15
CA ASN A 22 31.41 -24.56 -4.56
C ASN A 22 30.04 -24.18 -5.15
N LEU A 23 29.42 -25.06 -5.93
CA LEU A 23 28.08 -24.84 -6.47
C LEU A 23 27.02 -24.72 -5.36
N ASP A 24 27.05 -25.59 -4.35
CA ASP A 24 26.15 -25.53 -3.20
C ASP A 24 26.27 -24.19 -2.45
N ILE A 25 27.50 -23.71 -2.25
CA ILE A 25 27.76 -22.38 -1.66
C ILE A 25 27.16 -21.27 -2.53
N TRP A 26 27.41 -21.28 -3.83
CA TRP A 26 26.87 -20.26 -4.74
C TRP A 26 25.34 -20.24 -4.76
N VAL A 27 24.71 -21.41 -4.78
CA VAL A 27 23.25 -21.53 -4.69
C VAL A 27 22.73 -20.99 -3.36
N ALA A 28 23.41 -21.27 -2.25
CA ALA A 28 23.05 -20.72 -0.94
C ALA A 28 23.16 -19.18 -0.92
N VAL A 29 24.24 -18.62 -1.45
CA VAL A 29 24.44 -17.17 -1.58
C VAL A 29 23.35 -16.53 -2.43
N LEU A 30 23.04 -17.10 -3.60
CA LEU A 30 21.98 -16.60 -4.48
C LEU A 30 20.60 -16.65 -3.82
N ARG A 31 20.30 -17.71 -3.06
CA ARG A 31 19.06 -17.81 -2.29
C ARG A 31 18.98 -16.73 -1.20
N ALA A 32 20.08 -16.49 -0.48
CA ALA A 32 20.15 -15.45 0.54
C ALA A 32 19.94 -14.05 -0.05
N ILE A 33 20.57 -13.76 -1.20
CA ILE A 33 20.36 -12.50 -1.94
C ILE A 33 18.91 -12.37 -2.38
N HIS A 34 18.35 -13.41 -3.02
CA HIS A 34 16.97 -13.39 -3.49
C HIS A 34 15.97 -13.15 -2.36
N PHE A 35 16.16 -13.83 -1.22
CA PHE A 35 15.32 -13.66 -0.04
C PHE A 35 15.42 -12.23 0.52
N THR A 36 16.64 -11.69 0.63
CA THR A 36 16.86 -10.32 1.12
C THR A 36 16.23 -9.29 0.18
N CYS A 37 16.38 -9.44 -1.13
CA CYS A 37 15.74 -8.55 -2.11
C CYS A 37 14.21 -8.61 -2.01
N ARG A 38 13.64 -9.81 -1.82
CA ARG A 38 12.19 -9.99 -1.63
C ARG A 38 11.69 -9.31 -0.37
N ASP A 39 12.39 -9.49 0.76
CA ASP A 39 12.03 -8.87 2.04
C ASP A 39 12.08 -7.34 1.97
N VAL A 40 13.18 -6.81 1.43
CA VAL A 40 13.36 -5.37 1.22
C VAL A 40 12.28 -4.84 0.27
N GLY A 41 11.98 -5.55 -0.82
CA GLY A 41 10.91 -5.19 -1.74
C GLY A 41 9.54 -5.11 -1.07
N ALA A 42 9.18 -6.10 -0.25
CA ALA A 42 7.94 -6.11 0.51
C ALA A 42 7.88 -4.95 1.53
N LYS A 43 8.99 -4.67 2.22
CA LYS A 43 9.10 -3.55 3.16
C LYS A 43 8.87 -2.20 2.49
N TYR A 44 9.48 -1.96 1.33
CA TYR A 44 9.29 -0.71 0.59
C TYR A 44 7.90 -0.59 -0.03
N ALA A 45 7.32 -1.68 -0.53
CA ALA A 45 5.93 -1.68 -1.00
C ALA A 45 4.96 -1.30 0.12
N LYS A 46 5.12 -1.86 1.32
CA LYS A 46 4.31 -1.48 2.50
C LYS A 46 4.51 0.00 2.86
N LYS A 47 5.76 0.50 2.82
CA LYS A 47 6.06 1.91 3.10
C LYS A 47 5.39 2.83 2.08
N LEU A 48 5.39 2.47 0.80
CA LEU A 48 4.72 3.23 -0.25
C LEU A 48 3.21 3.32 0.00
N ASN A 49 2.57 2.21 0.37
CA ASN A 49 1.14 2.21 0.72
C ASN A 49 0.82 3.12 1.90
N ILE A 50 1.64 3.11 2.96
CA ILE A 50 1.46 4.00 4.12
C ILE A 50 1.57 5.47 3.70
N LEU A 51 2.56 5.82 2.87
CA LEU A 51 2.73 7.20 2.41
C LEU A 51 1.56 7.66 1.52
N GLY A 52 1.08 6.81 0.61
CA GLY A 52 -0.06 7.15 -0.23
C GLY A 52 -1.36 7.23 0.55
N TYR A 53 -1.55 6.37 1.56
CA TYR A 53 -2.68 6.46 2.49
C TYR A 53 -2.64 7.77 3.29
N ASP A 54 -1.49 8.13 3.85
CA ASP A 54 -1.31 9.37 4.60
C ASP A 54 -1.62 10.60 3.72
N ALA A 55 -1.12 10.61 2.48
CA ALA A 55 -1.47 11.64 1.51
C ALA A 55 -2.98 11.68 1.21
N GLY A 56 -3.61 10.52 1.04
CA GLY A 56 -5.06 10.43 0.84
C GLY A 56 -5.87 10.93 2.04
N LEU A 57 -5.41 10.66 3.26
CA LEU A 57 -6.03 11.15 4.49
C LEU A 57 -5.89 12.68 4.60
N VAL A 58 -4.71 13.22 4.28
CA VAL A 58 -4.47 14.67 4.24
C VAL A 58 -5.40 15.34 3.21
N ASP A 59 -5.57 14.75 2.04
CA ASP A 59 -6.53 15.24 1.03
C ASP A 59 -7.96 15.25 1.58
N ALA A 60 -8.40 14.16 2.22
CA ALA A 60 -9.73 14.07 2.83
C ALA A 60 -9.94 15.13 3.91
N ILE A 61 -8.94 15.34 4.78
CA ILE A 61 -8.96 16.41 5.80
C ILE A 61 -9.10 17.78 5.13
N ASN A 62 -8.32 18.04 4.08
CA ASN A 62 -8.36 19.31 3.37
C ASN A 62 -9.73 19.59 2.76
N LEU A 63 -10.40 18.56 2.20
CA LEU A 63 -11.77 18.69 1.70
C LEU A 63 -12.74 19.09 2.82
N CYS A 64 -12.68 18.41 3.97
CA CYS A 64 -13.51 18.74 5.12
C CYS A 64 -13.21 20.14 5.67
N VAL A 65 -11.95 20.54 5.76
CA VAL A 65 -11.55 21.90 6.20
C VAL A 65 -12.07 22.97 5.24
N CYS A 66 -11.98 22.73 3.93
CA CYS A 66 -12.50 23.65 2.91
C CYS A 66 -14.02 23.78 2.99
N GLU A 67 -14.74 22.67 3.17
CA GLU A 67 -16.19 22.68 3.39
C GLU A 67 -16.54 23.44 4.66
N ASN A 68 -15.86 23.17 5.77
CA ASN A 68 -16.08 23.88 7.04
C ASN A 68 -15.91 25.40 6.90
N LYS A 69 -14.87 25.83 6.17
CA LYS A 69 -14.67 27.25 5.84
C LYS A 69 -15.83 27.80 5.00
N ARG A 70 -16.33 27.03 4.02
CA ARG A 70 -17.48 27.41 3.18
C ARG A 70 -18.75 27.57 4.01
N ARG A 71 -18.99 26.67 4.97
CA ARG A 71 -20.16 26.68 5.87
C ARG A 71 -20.30 27.99 6.66
N ASN A 72 -19.18 28.64 7.00
CA ASN A 72 -19.19 29.97 7.65
C ASN A 72 -19.79 31.08 6.78
N SER A 73 -19.88 30.89 5.47
CA SER A 73 -20.37 31.88 4.51
C SER A 73 -21.75 31.56 3.89
N ILE A 74 -22.32 30.39 4.18
CA ILE A 74 -23.58 29.93 3.56
C ILE A 74 -24.57 29.40 4.60
N PRO A 75 -25.88 29.48 4.34
CA PRO A 75 -26.89 28.92 5.22
C PRO A 75 -26.77 27.39 5.39
N GLU A 76 -27.18 26.87 6.54
CA GLU A 76 -27.08 25.44 6.92
C GLU A 76 -27.68 24.46 5.91
N HIS A 77 -28.80 24.81 5.27
CA HIS A 77 -29.44 23.94 4.27
C HIS A 77 -28.59 23.71 3.00
N GLN A 78 -27.49 24.46 2.83
CA GLN A 78 -26.56 24.34 1.71
C GLN A 78 -25.24 23.64 2.10
N TRP A 79 -25.14 23.16 3.34
CA TRP A 79 -23.97 22.47 3.82
C TRP A 79 -23.93 21.06 3.24
N ASN A 80 -22.79 20.67 2.69
CA ASN A 80 -22.57 19.27 2.36
C ASN A 80 -22.08 18.56 3.61
N LYS A 81 -22.78 17.53 4.09
CA LYS A 81 -22.25 16.62 5.11
C LYS A 81 -20.87 16.11 4.68
N TYR A 82 -19.94 15.97 5.63
CA TYR A 82 -18.57 15.55 5.31
C TYR A 82 -18.55 14.17 4.64
N ALA A 83 -19.36 13.24 5.13
CA ALA A 83 -19.47 11.92 4.53
C ALA A 83 -19.96 11.97 3.07
N SER A 84 -20.93 12.84 2.76
CA SER A 84 -21.40 13.02 1.39
C SER A 84 -20.36 13.69 0.49
N LEU A 85 -19.63 14.68 1.02
CA LEU A 85 -18.57 15.35 0.29
C LEU A 85 -17.45 14.37 -0.09
N LEU A 86 -16.97 13.60 0.88
CA LEU A 86 -15.91 12.61 0.67
C LEU A 86 -16.34 11.49 -0.28
N GLY A 87 -17.61 11.06 -0.20
CA GLY A 87 -18.18 10.09 -1.13
C GLY A 87 -18.21 10.61 -2.57
N ASN A 88 -18.67 11.84 -2.78
CA ASN A 88 -18.68 12.46 -4.11
C ASN A 88 -17.26 12.58 -4.69
N GLU A 89 -16.28 12.96 -3.88
CA GLU A 89 -14.88 13.03 -4.33
C GLU A 89 -14.35 11.64 -4.72
N CYS A 90 -14.70 10.58 -3.99
CA CYS A 90 -14.31 9.21 -4.36
C CYS A 90 -14.85 8.83 -5.74
N GLU A 91 -16.12 9.10 -6.01
CA GLU A 91 -16.75 8.86 -7.33
C GLU A 91 -16.06 9.66 -8.44
N GLU A 92 -15.75 10.93 -8.18
CA GLU A 92 -15.08 11.80 -9.14
C GLU A 92 -13.67 11.29 -9.47
N ARG A 93 -12.90 10.87 -8.46
CA ARG A 93 -11.55 10.30 -8.68
C ARG A 93 -11.61 9.00 -9.46
N VAL A 94 -12.56 8.10 -9.16
CA VAL A 94 -12.74 6.85 -9.91
C VAL A 94 -13.16 7.11 -11.36
N THR A 95 -14.01 8.11 -11.59
CA THR A 95 -14.46 8.48 -12.95
C THR A 95 -13.30 9.05 -13.78
N LYS A 96 -12.43 9.85 -13.16
CA LYS A 96 -11.24 10.44 -13.82
C LYS A 96 -10.12 9.43 -14.06
N ASP A 97 -10.05 8.40 -13.23
CA ASP A 97 -9.01 7.38 -13.24
C ASP A 97 -9.62 5.98 -13.32
N PRO A 98 -10.13 5.57 -14.50
CA PRO A 98 -10.86 4.31 -14.68
C PRO A 98 -9.97 3.06 -14.50
N ASN A 99 -8.64 3.21 -14.59
CA ASN A 99 -7.70 2.13 -14.27
C ASN A 99 -7.41 2.04 -12.77
N CYS A 100 -7.97 2.93 -11.95
CA CYS A 100 -7.79 3.04 -10.51
C CYS A 100 -6.32 2.94 -10.09
N SER A 101 -5.57 4.02 -10.31
CA SER A 101 -4.20 4.14 -9.83
C SER A 101 -4.11 3.86 -8.32
N LEU A 102 -2.93 3.43 -7.88
CA LEU A 102 -2.64 3.16 -6.47
C LEU A 102 -3.05 4.33 -5.56
N ASN A 103 -2.86 5.57 -6.00
CA ASN A 103 -3.21 6.76 -5.22
C ASN A 103 -4.72 6.92 -5.07
N THR A 104 -5.48 6.74 -6.17
CA THR A 104 -6.95 6.73 -6.12
C THR A 104 -7.42 5.65 -5.15
N HIS A 105 -6.90 4.43 -5.27
CA HIS A 105 -7.27 3.34 -4.39
C HIS A 105 -6.94 3.63 -2.91
N LEU A 106 -5.76 4.16 -2.60
CA LEU A 106 -5.37 4.48 -1.22
C LEU A 106 -6.22 5.62 -0.64
N PHE A 107 -6.67 6.57 -1.46
CA PHE A 107 -7.64 7.58 -1.03
C PHE A 107 -8.99 6.96 -0.66
N LEU A 108 -9.52 6.03 -1.45
CA LEU A 108 -10.76 5.33 -1.10
C LEU A 108 -10.61 4.55 0.21
N CYS A 109 -9.49 3.86 0.42
CA CYS A 109 -9.21 3.19 1.70
C CYS A 109 -9.23 4.17 2.87
N ALA A 110 -8.57 5.32 2.74
CA ALA A 110 -8.56 6.34 3.78
C ALA A 110 -9.97 6.88 4.08
N VAL A 111 -10.77 7.18 3.06
CA VAL A 111 -12.15 7.66 3.24
C VAL A 111 -13.01 6.59 3.89
N LYS A 112 -12.92 5.34 3.43
CA LYS A 112 -13.64 4.21 4.04
C LYS A 112 -13.27 4.05 5.52
N ASP A 113 -11.98 4.01 5.84
CA ASP A 113 -11.50 3.85 7.21
C ASP A 113 -11.99 4.98 8.12
N VAL A 114 -12.02 6.22 7.62
CA VAL A 114 -12.56 7.38 8.34
C VAL A 114 -14.06 7.21 8.61
N LEU A 115 -14.84 6.79 7.62
CA LEU A 115 -16.29 6.61 7.75
C LEU A 115 -16.69 5.42 8.64
N GLU A 116 -15.86 4.37 8.66
CA GLU A 116 -16.04 3.21 9.54
C GLU A 116 -15.46 3.43 10.95
N GLY A 117 -14.73 4.53 11.18
CA GLY A 117 -14.06 4.81 12.46
C GLY A 117 -12.93 3.82 12.77
N ALA A 118 -12.23 3.33 11.75
CA ALA A 118 -11.16 2.35 11.90
C ALA A 118 -9.99 2.90 12.72
N SER A 119 -9.46 2.09 13.64
CA SER A 119 -8.32 2.48 14.49
C SER A 119 -6.98 2.43 13.76
N HIS A 120 -6.90 1.66 12.66
CA HIS A 120 -5.67 1.41 11.90
C HIS A 120 -5.98 1.38 10.40
N PRO A 121 -5.02 1.82 9.54
CA PRO A 121 -5.21 1.79 8.09
C PRO A 121 -5.46 0.37 7.58
N THR A 122 -6.51 0.20 6.79
CA THR A 122 -6.82 -1.04 6.10
C THR A 122 -6.32 -0.96 4.65
N PHE A 123 -5.20 -1.65 4.39
CA PHE A 123 -4.62 -1.77 3.03
C PHE A 123 -5.16 -2.98 2.27
N TYR A 124 -6.21 -3.62 2.77
CA TYR A 124 -6.85 -4.69 2.02
C TYR A 124 -7.52 -4.02 0.82
N PHE A 125 -7.11 -4.39 -0.39
CA PHE A 125 -7.66 -3.89 -1.63
C PHE A 125 -8.98 -4.62 -1.91
N PRO A 126 -10.14 -4.11 -1.47
CA PRO A 126 -11.41 -4.75 -1.76
C PRO A 126 -11.75 -4.44 -3.22
N ASP A 127 -12.70 -5.16 -3.79
CA ASP A 127 -13.22 -4.76 -5.10
C ASP A 127 -13.66 -3.28 -5.05
N LEU A 128 -13.27 -2.50 -6.07
CA LEU A 128 -13.45 -1.05 -6.08
C LEU A 128 -14.93 -0.68 -5.90
N GLU A 129 -15.79 -1.45 -6.54
CA GLU A 129 -17.24 -1.33 -6.48
C GLU A 129 -17.77 -1.57 -5.05
N ASP A 130 -17.23 -2.58 -4.36
CA ASP A 130 -17.60 -2.86 -2.97
C ASP A 130 -17.15 -1.75 -2.00
N CYS A 131 -15.96 -1.18 -2.23
CA CYS A 131 -15.50 0.02 -1.51
C CYS A 131 -16.46 1.19 -1.67
N LEU A 132 -16.86 1.50 -2.91
CA LEU A 132 -17.78 2.60 -3.19
C LEU A 132 -19.17 2.35 -2.58
N LYS A 133 -19.68 1.12 -2.67
CA LYS A 133 -20.95 0.74 -2.01
C LYS A 133 -20.91 0.98 -0.51
N LEU A 134 -19.81 0.63 0.16
CA LEU A 134 -19.64 0.88 1.59
C LEU A 134 -19.64 2.38 1.89
N ILE A 135 -18.84 3.15 1.15
CA ILE A 135 -18.78 4.62 1.28
C ILE A 135 -20.16 5.25 1.05
N HIS A 136 -20.92 4.78 0.05
CA HIS A 136 -22.28 5.24 -0.20
C HIS A 136 -23.24 4.90 0.94
N GLY A 137 -23.07 3.75 1.59
CA GLY A 137 -23.84 3.38 2.79
C GLY A 137 -23.66 4.38 3.94
N HIS A 138 -22.48 5.02 4.01
CA HIS A 138 -22.15 5.99 5.04
C HIS A 138 -22.41 7.46 4.64
N ARG A 139 -22.94 7.73 3.45
CA ARG A 139 -23.10 9.10 2.91
C ARG A 139 -23.93 10.04 3.79
N ASN A 140 -24.80 9.47 4.62
CA ASN A 140 -25.73 10.21 5.50
C ASN A 140 -25.28 10.29 6.96
N VAL A 141 -24.11 9.75 7.31
CA VAL A 141 -23.54 9.83 8.67
C VAL A 141 -23.51 11.30 9.13
N SER A 142 -23.84 11.51 10.40
CA SER A 142 -23.84 12.84 11.01
C SER A 142 -22.41 13.40 11.04
N ASP A 143 -22.29 14.73 11.03
CA ASP A 143 -20.99 15.39 11.22
C ASP A 143 -20.60 15.50 12.71
N GLU A 144 -21.47 15.05 13.63
CA GLU A 144 -21.29 15.04 15.09
C GLU A 144 -20.51 13.81 15.59
#